data_AF-A0AAF0YWM1-F1
#
_entry.id   AF-A0AAF0YWM1-F1
#
_cell.length_a   1.000
_cell.length_b   1.000
_cell.length_c   1.000
_cell.angle_alpha   90.00
_cell.angle_beta   90.00
_cell.angle_gamma   90.00
#
_symmetry.space_group_name_H-M   'P 1'
#
loop_
_entity.id
_entity.type
_entity.pdbx_description
1 polymer ?
#
loop_
_entity_poly.entity_id
_entity_poly.type
_entity_poly.pdbx_seq_one_letter_code
_entity_poly.pdbx_strand_id
1 'polypeptide(L)'
;MSNYIDLAVQEESLRHAARDLRTQFQQLRTIRWTKPKIRLARKMRPTFGPQSPTPDNDWSLNIEDCMINERRDERIPGGLAIMVADALEHAGHRPPLQPTGIKLCDLVEQHAWDIAERFPPVDDLTDLMIEQTAYLATAIKRRYPDNERTTMTKPLPASEIVRQLAIRGTATTIDTIRGWARHGHISSTELPNGRHGYQLAECLNHIRQVQAQKDLPLPTSDV
;
A
#
# COMPACT_ATOMS: atom_id res chain seq x y z
N MET A 1 2.69 4.20 39.09
CA MET A 1 1.62 4.45 38.10
C MET A 1 2.14 5.13 36.83
N SER A 2 3.24 5.89 36.84
CA SER A 2 3.84 6.47 35.62
C SER A 2 4.30 5.43 34.59
N ASN A 3 5.08 4.42 35.00
CA ASN A 3 5.71 3.46 34.07
C ASN A 3 4.73 2.60 33.25
N TYR A 4 3.48 2.43 33.72
CA TYR A 4 2.48 1.64 32.99
C TYR A 4 1.87 2.42 31.81
N ILE A 5 1.78 3.75 31.95
CA ILE A 5 1.30 4.62 30.88
C ILE A 5 2.36 4.71 29.78
N ASP A 6 3.63 4.85 30.16
CA ASP A 6 4.74 4.92 29.20
C ASP A 6 4.88 3.61 28.40
N LEU A 7 4.75 2.46 29.08
CA LEU A 7 4.76 1.15 28.43
C LEU A 7 3.61 0.98 27.42
N ALA A 8 2.40 1.37 27.79
CA ALA A 8 1.23 1.28 26.91
C ALA A 8 1.38 2.20 25.68
N VAL A 9 2.00 3.38 25.85
CA VAL A 9 2.28 4.30 24.73
C VAL A 9 3.34 3.72 23.79
N GLN A 10 4.41 3.14 24.33
CA GLN A 10 5.46 2.49 23.53
C GLN A 10 4.91 1.29 22.76
N GLU A 11 4.12 0.44 23.42
CA GLU A 11 3.50 -0.73 22.81
C GLU A 11 2.58 -0.36 21.64
N GLU A 12 1.69 0.61 21.83
CA GLU A 12 0.78 1.05 20.76
C GLU A 12 1.54 1.75 19.63
N SER A 13 2.58 2.52 19.95
CA SER A 13 3.43 3.18 18.95
C SER A 13 4.18 2.17 18.09
N LEU A 14 4.79 1.16 18.71
CA LEU A 14 5.47 0.06 18.02
C LEU A 14 4.50 -0.73 17.14
N ARG A 15 3.31 -1.04 17.68
CA ARG A 15 2.26 -1.75 16.93
C ARG A 15 1.79 -0.96 15.72
N HIS A 16 1.60 0.35 15.86
CA HIS A 16 1.21 1.23 14.76
C HIS A 16 2.31 1.28 13.69
N ALA A 17 3.56 1.49 14.10
CA ALA A 17 4.71 1.51 13.19
C ALA A 17 4.85 0.18 12.42
N ALA A 18 4.64 -0.95 13.08
CA ALA A 18 4.64 -2.27 12.45
C ALA A 18 3.53 -2.44 11.40
N ARG A 19 2.32 -1.97 11.69
CA ARG A 19 1.19 -2.02 10.74
C ARG A 19 1.44 -1.16 9.51
N ASP A 20 1.96 0.05 9.70
CA ASP A 20 2.27 0.96 8.60
C ASP A 20 3.36 0.40 7.69
N LEU A 21 4.45 -0.09 8.29
CA LEU A 21 5.55 -0.69 7.55
C LEU A 21 5.09 -1.95 6.80
N ARG A 22 4.27 -2.80 7.43
CA ARG A 22 3.66 -3.95 6.78
C ARG A 22 2.88 -3.55 5.53
N THR A 23 2.09 -2.47 5.63
CA THR A 23 1.30 -1.95 4.51
C THR A 23 2.21 -1.55 3.35
N GLN A 24 3.35 -0.90 3.62
CA GLN A 24 4.33 -0.57 2.59
C GLN A 24 4.97 -1.80 1.95
N PHE A 25 5.32 -2.83 2.73
CA PHE A 25 5.83 -4.09 2.16
C PHE A 25 4.77 -4.84 1.32
N GLN A 26 3.50 -4.82 1.71
CA GLN A 26 2.41 -5.38 0.91
C GLN A 26 2.22 -4.62 -0.40
N GLN A 27 2.31 -3.30 -0.36
CA GLN A 27 2.29 -2.45 -1.54
C GLN A 27 3.46 -2.78 -2.46
N LEU A 28 4.67 -2.91 -1.92
CA LEU A 28 5.88 -3.32 -2.65
C LEU A 28 5.71 -4.67 -3.35
N ARG A 29 5.11 -5.66 -2.68
CA ARG A 29 4.80 -6.98 -3.26
C ARG A 29 3.78 -6.89 -4.39
N THR A 30 2.83 -5.97 -4.29
CA THR A 30 1.79 -5.76 -5.29
C THR A 30 2.36 -5.11 -6.56
N ILE A 31 3.17 -4.06 -6.39
CA ILE A 31 3.76 -3.32 -7.52
C ILE A 31 4.89 -4.07 -8.23
N ARG A 32 5.49 -5.10 -7.60
CA ARG A 32 6.52 -5.98 -8.19
C ARG A 32 6.14 -6.50 -9.57
N TRP A 33 4.85 -6.74 -9.80
CA TRP A 33 4.31 -7.26 -11.06
C TRP A 33 3.89 -6.18 -12.05
N THR A 34 4.09 -4.92 -11.70
CA THR A 34 3.74 -3.76 -12.52
C THR A 34 4.98 -3.18 -13.19
N LYS A 35 4.95 -3.06 -14.53
CA LYS A 35 6.04 -2.40 -15.27
C LYS A 35 6.07 -0.91 -14.90
N PRO A 36 7.21 -0.37 -14.44
CA PRO A 36 7.32 1.06 -14.19
C PRO A 36 7.16 1.82 -15.51
N LYS A 37 6.57 3.03 -15.47
CA LYS A 37 6.50 3.88 -16.66
C LYS A 37 7.91 4.18 -17.13
N ILE A 38 8.23 3.70 -18.33
CA ILE A 38 9.53 3.89 -18.96
C ILE A 38 9.72 5.39 -19.16
N ARG A 39 10.69 5.99 -18.45
CA ARG A 39 11.21 7.31 -18.81
C ARG A 39 11.74 7.18 -20.23
N LEU A 40 11.37 8.09 -21.13
CA LEU A 40 11.78 8.09 -22.54
C LEU A 40 13.31 7.97 -22.63
N ALA A 41 13.80 6.74 -22.71
CA ALA A 41 15.19 6.41 -22.85
C ALA A 41 15.48 6.25 -24.34
N ARG A 42 16.69 6.65 -24.75
CA ARG A 42 17.15 6.43 -26.12
C ARG A 42 17.01 4.94 -26.44
N LYS A 43 16.39 4.60 -27.59
CA LYS A 43 16.29 3.21 -28.05
C LYS A 43 17.71 2.65 -28.21
N MET A 44 18.13 1.81 -27.25
CA MET A 44 19.38 1.07 -27.34
C MET A 44 19.18 -0.22 -28.12
N ARG A 45 20.27 -0.76 -28.69
CA ARG A 45 20.28 -2.12 -29.25
C ARG A 45 19.88 -3.10 -28.14
N PRO A 46 18.98 -4.07 -28.39
CA PRO A 46 18.57 -5.03 -27.38
C PRO A 46 19.78 -5.88 -26.97
N THR A 47 20.06 -5.91 -25.68
CA THR A 47 21.07 -6.80 -25.10
C THR A 47 20.41 -8.14 -24.82
N PHE A 48 20.88 -9.20 -25.47
CA PHE A 48 20.43 -10.56 -25.21
C PHE A 48 21.26 -11.14 -24.07
N GLY A 49 20.63 -11.27 -22.90
CA GLY A 49 21.23 -11.83 -21.69
C GLY A 49 20.13 -12.33 -20.75
N PRO A 50 20.50 -12.86 -19.57
CA PRO A 50 19.54 -13.28 -18.56
C PRO A 50 18.63 -12.11 -18.22
N GLN A 51 17.33 -12.24 -18.47
CA GLN A 51 16.36 -11.23 -18.09
C GLN A 51 15.96 -11.43 -16.63
N SER A 52 15.82 -10.33 -15.91
CA SER A 52 15.26 -10.32 -14.55
C SER A 52 13.91 -11.05 -14.54
N PRO A 53 13.64 -11.90 -13.52
CA PRO A 53 12.38 -12.63 -13.41
C PRO A 53 11.19 -11.70 -13.13
N THR A 54 11.42 -10.47 -12.62
CA THR A 54 10.34 -9.53 -12.32
C THR A 54 10.20 -8.41 -13.37
N PRO A 55 8.95 -7.98 -13.68
CA PRO A 55 8.70 -6.88 -14.63
C PRO A 55 9.30 -5.52 -14.23
N ASP A 56 9.66 -5.34 -12.95
CA ASP A 56 10.27 -4.13 -12.40
C ASP A 56 11.81 -4.16 -12.36
N ASN A 57 12.43 -5.18 -12.97
CA ASN A 57 13.88 -5.38 -13.01
C ASN A 57 14.49 -5.55 -11.61
N ASP A 58 13.90 -6.46 -10.83
CA ASP A 58 14.22 -6.84 -9.44
C ASP A 58 14.28 -5.69 -8.44
N TRP A 59 13.75 -4.50 -8.76
CA TRP A 59 13.88 -3.35 -7.87
C TRP A 59 13.15 -3.56 -6.54
N SER A 60 11.92 -4.07 -6.57
CA SER A 60 11.15 -4.38 -5.36
C SER A 60 11.80 -5.48 -4.51
N LEU A 61 12.49 -6.43 -5.12
CA LEU A 61 13.24 -7.46 -4.40
C LEU A 61 14.49 -6.86 -3.75
N ASN A 62 15.24 -6.05 -4.49
CA ASN A 62 16.45 -5.41 -4.01
C ASN A 62 16.18 -4.42 -2.87
N ILE A 63 15.14 -3.60 -2.98
CA ILE A 63 14.79 -2.63 -1.92
C ILE A 63 14.28 -3.35 -0.67
N GLU A 64 13.48 -4.42 -0.80
CA GLU A 64 13.07 -5.25 0.34
C GLU A 64 14.29 -5.86 1.03
N ASP A 65 15.22 -6.43 0.27
CA ASP A 65 16.46 -7.00 0.79
C ASP A 65 17.33 -5.95 1.51
N CYS A 66 17.43 -4.73 0.96
CA CYS A 66 18.16 -3.63 1.61
C CYS A 66 17.54 -3.16 2.93
N MET A 67 16.22 -3.28 3.10
CA MET A 67 15.54 -2.90 4.35
C MET A 67 15.68 -3.98 5.42
N ILE A 68 15.60 -5.24 5.00
CA ILE A 68 15.69 -6.40 5.88
C ILE A 68 17.12 -6.55 6.39
N ASN A 69 18.10 -6.52 5.49
CA ASN A 69 19.49 -6.79 5.81
C ASN A 69 20.27 -5.51 6.09
N GLU A 70 21.24 -5.58 6.99
CA GLU A 70 22.16 -4.47 7.23
C GLU A 70 23.09 -4.31 6.02
N ARG A 71 23.02 -3.14 5.36
CA ARG A 71 23.89 -2.79 4.23
C ARG A 71 24.67 -1.52 4.56
N ARG A 72 25.86 -1.40 3.99
CA ARG A 72 26.78 -0.24 4.17
C ARG A 72 26.28 1.07 3.54
N ASP A 73 25.08 1.11 2.96
CA ASP A 73 24.55 2.33 2.35
C ASP A 73 23.84 3.16 3.42
N GLU A 74 24.51 4.19 3.93
CA GLU A 74 23.99 5.13 4.94
C GLU A 74 22.67 5.80 4.54
N ARG A 75 22.29 5.74 3.26
CA ARG A 75 21.05 6.35 2.75
C ARG A 75 19.83 5.46 2.87
N ILE A 76 20.01 4.18 3.13
CA ILE A 76 18.91 3.22 3.24
C ILE A 76 18.82 2.80 4.71
N PRO A 77 17.69 3.06 5.39
CA PRO A 77 17.50 2.61 6.75
C PRO A 77 17.35 1.09 6.77
N GLY A 78 18.46 0.34 6.79
CA GLY A 78 18.48 -1.12 6.78
C GLY A 78 18.48 -1.74 8.19
N GLY A 79 18.68 -3.06 8.27
CA GLY A 79 18.93 -3.74 9.54
C GLY A 79 17.70 -4.21 10.33
N LEU A 80 16.49 -4.16 9.73
CA LEU A 80 15.26 -4.58 10.41
C LEU A 80 15.33 -6.02 10.93
N ALA A 81 15.95 -6.95 10.19
CA ALA A 81 16.01 -8.35 10.60
C ALA A 81 16.81 -8.56 11.89
N ILE A 82 17.92 -7.84 12.05
CA ILE A 82 18.79 -7.96 13.23
C ILE A 82 18.05 -7.40 14.44
N MET A 83 17.51 -6.19 14.30
CA MET A 83 16.85 -5.50 15.40
C MET A 83 15.58 -6.22 15.86
N VAL A 84 14.79 -6.74 14.93
CA VAL A 84 13.61 -7.56 15.26
C VAL A 84 14.01 -8.91 15.86
N ALA A 85 15.10 -9.53 15.40
CA ALA A 85 15.58 -10.76 16.01
C ALA A 85 16.00 -10.55 17.47
N ASP A 86 16.77 -9.49 17.75
CA ASP A 86 17.17 -9.12 19.10
C ASP A 86 15.96 -8.79 19.98
N ALA A 87 14.99 -8.04 19.45
CA ALA A 87 13.75 -7.71 20.15
C ALA A 87 12.93 -8.96 20.52
N LEU A 88 12.80 -9.89 19.58
CA LEU A 88 12.10 -11.15 19.82
C LEU A 88 12.85 -12.02 20.83
N GLU A 89 14.19 -12.09 20.77
CA GLU A 89 14.99 -12.84 21.72
C GLU A 89 14.83 -12.32 23.16
N HIS A 90 14.85 -10.98 23.35
CA HIS A 90 14.58 -10.35 24.64
C HIS A 90 13.15 -10.62 25.14
N ALA A 91 12.17 -10.65 24.23
CA ALA A 91 10.80 -11.00 24.54
C ALA A 91 10.59 -12.50 24.83
N GLY A 92 11.59 -13.35 24.55
CA GLY A 92 11.52 -14.81 24.73
C GLY A 92 10.90 -15.55 23.54
N HIS A 93 10.82 -14.90 22.37
CA HIS A 93 10.25 -15.42 21.13
C HIS A 93 11.35 -15.80 20.14
N ARG A 94 11.05 -16.76 19.27
CA ARG A 94 12.03 -17.25 18.28
C ARG A 94 11.97 -16.41 17.00
N PRO A 95 13.11 -15.90 16.49
CA PRO A 95 13.13 -15.20 15.22
C PRO A 95 12.84 -16.14 14.03
N PRO A 96 12.32 -15.60 12.91
CA PRO A 96 11.98 -16.41 11.74
C PRO A 96 13.24 -16.88 11.01
N LEU A 97 13.26 -18.15 10.57
CA LEU A 97 14.36 -18.75 9.78
C LEU A 97 14.58 -18.05 8.42
N GLN A 98 13.51 -17.54 7.82
CA GLN A 98 13.54 -16.83 6.54
C GLN A 98 12.75 -15.52 6.70
N PRO A 99 13.44 -14.42 7.09
CA PRO A 99 12.79 -13.14 7.31
C PRO A 99 12.30 -12.55 5.99
N THR A 100 11.05 -12.10 5.98
CA THR A 100 10.52 -11.19 4.96
C THR A 100 9.99 -9.96 5.67
N GLY A 101 9.94 -8.80 4.99
CA GLY A 101 9.53 -7.55 5.63
C GLY A 101 8.15 -7.65 6.27
N ILE A 102 7.21 -8.27 5.56
CA ILE A 102 5.85 -8.54 6.06
C ILE A 102 5.88 -9.42 7.32
N LYS A 103 6.61 -10.54 7.30
CA LYS A 103 6.67 -11.48 8.44
C LYS A 103 7.29 -10.85 9.68
N LEU A 104 8.35 -10.05 9.50
CA LEU A 104 8.98 -9.33 10.61
C LEU A 104 8.00 -8.35 11.24
N CYS A 105 7.27 -7.58 10.43
CA CYS A 105 6.25 -6.66 10.93
C CYS A 105 5.10 -7.41 11.65
N ASP A 106 4.65 -8.54 11.10
CA ASP A 106 3.60 -9.36 11.74
C ASP A 106 4.04 -9.88 13.12
N LEU A 107 5.30 -10.31 13.27
CA LEU A 107 5.84 -10.78 14.54
C LEU A 107 5.97 -9.64 15.56
N VAL A 108 6.44 -8.46 15.13
CA VAL A 108 6.49 -7.27 15.99
C VAL A 108 5.09 -6.87 16.44
N GLU A 109 4.10 -6.86 15.53
CA GLU A 109 2.71 -6.51 15.88
C GLU A 109 2.12 -7.48 16.90
N GLN A 110 2.37 -8.79 16.72
CA GLN A 110 1.87 -9.86 17.60
C GLN A 110 2.48 -9.81 19.00
N HIS A 111 3.77 -9.47 19.09
CA HIS A 111 4.53 -9.49 20.34
C HIS A 111 4.87 -8.09 20.87
N ALA A 112 4.16 -7.05 20.39
CA ALA A 112 4.48 -5.65 20.70
C ALA A 112 4.54 -5.37 22.20
N TRP A 113 3.66 -5.99 23.00
CA TRP A 113 3.65 -5.85 24.45
C TRP A 113 4.91 -6.41 25.11
N ASP A 114 5.27 -7.66 24.79
CA ASP A 114 6.45 -8.32 25.37
C ASP A 114 7.74 -7.61 24.94
N ILE A 115 7.78 -7.13 23.69
CA ILE A 115 8.90 -6.35 23.16
C ILE A 115 9.02 -5.02 23.90
N ALA A 116 7.94 -4.25 24.01
CA ALA A 116 7.96 -2.96 24.71
C ALA A 116 8.34 -3.10 26.19
N GLU A 117 7.97 -4.20 26.84
CA GLU A 117 8.32 -4.46 28.24
C GLU A 117 9.80 -4.83 28.43
N ARG A 118 10.39 -5.60 27.51
CA ARG A 118 11.65 -6.33 27.76
C ARG A 118 12.81 -5.92 26.86
N PHE A 119 12.55 -5.24 25.76
CA PHE A 119 13.56 -4.81 24.82
C PHE A 119 13.97 -3.36 25.10
N PRO A 120 15.18 -3.11 25.65
CA PRO A 120 15.58 -1.76 26.05
C PRO A 120 15.57 -0.72 24.93
N PRO A 121 15.98 -1.02 23.67
CA PRO A 121 15.93 -0.05 22.57
C PRO A 121 14.63 -0.18 21.73
N VAL A 122 13.46 -0.24 22.39
CA VAL A 122 12.16 -0.27 21.70
C VAL A 122 11.89 1.01 20.90
N ASP A 123 12.33 2.15 21.41
CA ASP A 123 12.16 3.44 20.74
C ASP A 123 12.97 3.48 19.42
N ASP A 124 14.22 3.00 19.44
CA ASP A 124 15.07 2.90 18.25
C ASP A 124 14.44 1.97 17.20
N LEU A 125 13.81 0.86 17.62
CA LEU A 125 13.12 -0.06 16.70
C LEU A 125 11.91 0.61 16.07
N THR A 126 11.15 1.35 16.88
CA THR A 126 9.99 2.11 16.43
C THR A 126 10.41 3.18 15.41
N ASP A 127 11.47 3.93 15.71
CA ASP A 127 12.03 4.96 14.83
C ASP A 127 12.53 4.36 13.51
N LEU A 128 13.25 3.23 13.56
CA LEU A 128 13.67 2.51 12.35
C LEU A 128 12.47 2.12 11.48
N MET A 129 11.39 1.59 12.08
CA MET A 129 10.19 1.20 11.33
C MET A 129 9.48 2.41 10.69
N ILE A 130 9.44 3.55 11.39
CA ILE A 130 8.89 4.81 10.87
C ILE A 130 9.75 5.32 9.70
N GLU A 131 11.08 5.31 9.84
CA GLU A 131 12.00 5.74 8.80
C GLU A 131 11.90 4.86 7.55
N GLN A 132 11.88 3.53 7.73
CA GLN A 132 11.68 2.57 6.63
C GLN A 132 10.33 2.78 5.94
N THR A 133 9.28 3.06 6.69
CA THR A 133 7.94 3.36 6.14
C THR A 133 8.00 4.59 5.24
N ALA A 134 8.58 5.69 5.73
CA ALA A 134 8.72 6.94 4.97
C ALA A 134 9.60 6.76 3.73
N TYR A 135 10.70 6.01 3.86
CA TYR A 135 11.59 5.71 2.75
C TYR A 135 10.87 4.89 1.66
N LEU A 136 10.21 3.80 2.03
CA LEU A 136 9.50 2.94 1.08
C LEU A 136 8.40 3.70 0.36
N ALA A 137 7.57 4.45 1.08
CA ALA A 137 6.53 5.28 0.49
C ALA A 137 7.11 6.27 -0.55
N THR A 138 8.22 6.93 -0.20
CA THR A 138 8.91 7.87 -1.10
C THR A 138 9.51 7.17 -2.32
N ALA A 139 10.17 6.03 -2.11
CA ALA A 139 10.82 5.25 -3.17
C ALA A 139 9.78 4.69 -4.15
N ILE A 140 8.68 4.15 -3.65
CA ILE A 140 7.55 3.67 -4.45
C ILE A 140 6.94 4.83 -5.25
N LYS A 141 6.61 5.95 -4.61
CA LYS A 141 6.06 7.13 -5.28
C LYS A 141 6.98 7.66 -6.39
N ARG A 142 8.29 7.67 -6.17
CA ARG A 142 9.28 8.15 -7.16
C ARG A 142 9.34 7.25 -8.40
N ARG A 143 9.17 5.93 -8.23
CA ARG A 143 9.25 4.96 -9.33
C ARG A 143 7.89 4.71 -10.00
N TYR A 144 6.80 4.83 -9.24
CA TYR A 144 5.41 4.63 -9.67
C TYR A 144 4.55 5.86 -9.36
N PRO A 145 4.79 7.01 -10.03
CA PRO A 145 4.12 8.28 -9.72
C PRO A 145 2.59 8.26 -9.93
N ASP A 146 2.06 7.26 -10.64
CA ASP A 146 0.63 7.16 -10.99
C ASP A 146 -0.15 6.11 -10.18
N ASN A 147 0.49 5.38 -9.26
CA ASN A 147 -0.15 4.20 -8.69
C ASN A 147 -1.15 4.48 -7.56
N GLU A 148 -1.23 5.67 -6.95
CA GLU A 148 -1.95 5.75 -5.66
C GLU A 148 -3.06 6.79 -5.50
N ARG A 149 -3.05 7.96 -6.15
CA ARG A 149 -4.11 8.97 -5.88
C ARG A 149 -4.59 9.78 -7.08
N THR A 150 -3.82 9.85 -8.16
CA THR A 150 -4.10 10.78 -9.27
C THR A 150 -5.23 10.33 -10.20
N THR A 151 -5.54 9.03 -10.25
CA THR A 151 -6.65 8.50 -11.07
C THR A 151 -8.02 8.61 -10.42
N MET A 152 -8.11 8.91 -9.11
CA MET A 152 -9.39 9.03 -8.41
C MET A 152 -10.02 10.42 -8.50
N THR A 153 -9.21 11.47 -8.46
CA THR A 153 -9.64 12.88 -8.51
C THR A 153 -9.56 13.50 -9.89
N LYS A 154 -8.72 12.97 -10.79
CA LYS A 154 -8.66 13.50 -12.16
C LYS A 154 -9.91 13.04 -12.93
N PRO A 155 -10.63 13.96 -13.59
CA PRO A 155 -11.72 13.56 -14.45
C PRO A 155 -11.20 12.73 -15.63
N LEU A 156 -11.81 11.57 -15.84
CA LEU A 156 -11.47 10.62 -16.90
C LEU A 156 -12.66 10.47 -17.85
N PRO A 157 -12.42 10.18 -19.15
CA PRO A 157 -13.51 9.91 -20.07
C PRO A 157 -14.27 8.63 -19.65
N ALA A 158 -15.57 8.57 -19.94
CA ALA A 158 -16.42 7.43 -19.57
C ALA A 158 -15.88 6.06 -20.03
N SER A 159 -15.23 6.00 -21.20
CA SER A 159 -14.61 4.76 -21.69
C SER A 159 -13.51 4.24 -20.77
N GLU A 160 -12.72 5.14 -20.19
CA GLU A 160 -11.64 4.78 -19.26
C GLU A 160 -12.21 4.41 -17.88
N ILE A 161 -13.23 5.13 -17.42
CA ILE A 161 -13.94 4.79 -16.17
C ILE A 161 -14.52 3.37 -16.23
N VAL A 162 -15.21 3.02 -17.33
CA VAL A 162 -15.76 1.68 -17.53
C VAL A 162 -14.67 0.62 -17.48
N ARG A 163 -13.53 0.85 -18.14
CA ARG A 163 -12.38 -0.07 -18.09
C ARG A 163 -11.86 -0.24 -16.65
N GLN A 164 -11.73 0.84 -15.90
CA GLN A 164 -11.26 0.81 -14.51
C GLN A 164 -12.26 0.12 -13.57
N LEU A 165 -13.56 0.28 -13.79
CA LEU A 165 -14.61 -0.42 -13.04
C LEU A 165 -14.64 -1.92 -13.38
N ALA A 166 -14.47 -2.28 -14.64
CA ALA A 166 -14.42 -3.68 -15.07
C ALA A 166 -13.22 -4.43 -14.46
N ILE A 167 -12.04 -3.80 -14.38
CA ILE A 167 -10.87 -4.37 -13.69
C ILE A 167 -11.17 -4.66 -12.22
N ARG A 168 -12.05 -3.88 -11.58
CA ARG A 168 -12.45 -4.03 -10.18
C ARG A 168 -13.67 -4.93 -9.98
N GLY A 169 -14.12 -5.62 -11.04
CA GLY A 169 -15.22 -6.58 -10.97
C GLY A 169 -16.62 -5.97 -11.11
N THR A 170 -16.74 -4.68 -11.40
CA THR A 170 -18.05 -4.07 -11.66
C THR A 170 -18.32 -4.03 -13.18
N ALA A 171 -19.30 -4.80 -13.63
CA ALA A 171 -19.79 -4.71 -15.00
C ALA A 171 -20.62 -3.41 -15.17
N THR A 172 -20.14 -2.48 -15.98
CA THR A 172 -20.82 -1.21 -16.25
C THR A 172 -20.61 -0.81 -17.70
N THR A 173 -21.55 -0.07 -18.31
CA THR A 173 -21.42 0.43 -19.69
C THR A 173 -21.21 1.95 -19.70
N ILE A 174 -20.75 2.47 -20.84
CA ILE A 174 -20.53 3.91 -21.03
C ILE A 174 -21.82 4.70 -20.82
N ASP A 175 -22.95 4.16 -21.28
CA ASP A 175 -24.25 4.82 -21.16
C ASP A 175 -24.78 4.83 -19.73
N THR A 176 -24.41 3.84 -18.92
CA THR A 176 -24.70 3.84 -17.47
C THR A 176 -23.98 4.99 -16.77
N ILE A 177 -22.68 5.20 -17.04
CA ILE A 177 -21.92 6.33 -16.46
C ILE A 177 -22.52 7.68 -16.87
N ARG A 178 -22.86 7.84 -18.16
CA ARG A 178 -23.54 9.04 -18.66
C ARG A 178 -24.93 9.21 -18.05
N GLY A 179 -25.63 8.11 -17.78
CA GLY A 179 -26.91 8.09 -17.07
C GLY A 179 -26.77 8.63 -15.65
N TRP A 180 -25.79 8.12 -14.88
CA TRP A 180 -25.51 8.59 -13.52
C TRP A 180 -25.24 10.10 -13.48
N ALA A 181 -24.50 10.62 -14.45
CA ALA A 181 -24.24 12.06 -14.54
C ALA A 181 -25.50 12.86 -14.88
N ARG A 182 -26.32 12.39 -15.83
CA ARG A 182 -27.60 13.04 -16.20
C ARG A 182 -28.59 13.10 -15.05
N HIS A 183 -28.59 12.09 -14.18
CA HIS A 183 -29.45 12.03 -12.99
C HIS A 183 -28.84 12.69 -11.75
N GLY A 184 -27.65 13.31 -11.88
CA GLY A 184 -27.00 14.04 -10.77
C GLY A 184 -26.36 13.16 -9.71
N HIS A 185 -26.14 11.87 -9.97
CA HIS A 185 -25.48 10.95 -9.03
C HIS A 185 -23.95 11.07 -9.04
N ILE A 186 -23.37 11.57 -10.14
CA ILE A 186 -21.93 11.84 -10.28
C ILE A 186 -21.73 13.18 -10.98
N SER A 187 -20.59 13.82 -10.71
CA SER A 187 -20.20 15.09 -11.33
C SER A 187 -19.67 14.90 -12.74
N SER A 188 -20.02 15.83 -13.64
CA SER A 188 -19.45 15.93 -14.98
C SER A 188 -18.60 17.19 -15.08
N THR A 189 -17.38 17.06 -15.60
CA THR A 189 -16.47 18.19 -15.85
C THR A 189 -16.05 18.19 -17.31
N GLU A 190 -15.84 19.35 -17.91
CA GLU A 190 -15.35 19.43 -19.29
C GLU A 190 -13.83 19.18 -19.34
N LEU A 191 -13.43 18.21 -20.15
CA LEU A 191 -12.03 17.93 -20.44
C LEU A 191 -11.51 18.88 -21.53
N PRO A 192 -10.17 19.08 -21.64
CA PRO A 192 -9.57 19.94 -22.67
C PRO A 192 -9.89 19.55 -24.12
N ASN A 193 -10.41 18.35 -24.35
CA ASN A 193 -10.81 17.83 -25.66
C ASN A 193 -12.31 18.02 -25.95
N GLY A 194 -13.03 18.82 -25.15
CA GLY A 194 -14.47 19.09 -25.32
C GLY A 194 -15.39 17.91 -24.96
N ARG A 195 -14.84 16.85 -24.33
CA ARG A 195 -15.65 15.72 -23.85
C ARG A 195 -15.91 15.85 -22.35
N HIS A 196 -17.00 15.23 -21.89
CA HIS A 196 -17.27 15.10 -20.46
C HIS A 196 -16.34 14.08 -19.81
N GLY A 197 -15.72 14.49 -18.71
CA GLY A 197 -14.92 13.68 -17.81
C GLY A 197 -15.63 13.48 -16.47
N TYR A 198 -15.45 12.29 -15.91
CA TYR A 198 -16.10 11.83 -14.68
C TYR A 198 -15.04 11.40 -13.67
N GLN A 199 -15.35 11.54 -12.38
CA GLN A 199 -14.44 11.10 -11.33
C GLN A 199 -14.70 9.64 -10.98
N LEU A 200 -13.61 8.87 -10.89
CA LEU A 200 -13.68 7.45 -10.56
C LEU A 200 -14.11 7.21 -9.11
N ALA A 201 -13.74 8.11 -8.19
CA ALA A 201 -14.15 8.05 -6.79
C ALA A 201 -15.68 8.16 -6.63
N GLU A 202 -16.30 9.12 -7.32
CA GLU A 202 -17.76 9.31 -7.29
C GLU A 202 -18.51 8.10 -7.86
N CYS A 203 -18.02 7.53 -8.96
CA CYS A 203 -18.61 6.33 -9.55
C CYS A 203 -18.59 5.14 -8.57
N LEU A 204 -17.46 4.93 -7.87
CA LEU A 204 -17.34 3.86 -6.88
C LEU A 204 -18.23 4.09 -5.66
N ASN A 205 -18.34 5.33 -5.20
CA ASN A 205 -19.22 5.69 -4.09
C ASN A 205 -20.68 5.43 -4.44
N HIS A 206 -21.11 5.79 -5.65
CA HIS A 206 -22.46 5.53 -6.11
C HIS A 206 -22.76 4.01 -6.21
N ILE A 207 -21.83 3.22 -6.74
CA ILE A 207 -21.99 1.75 -6.79
C ILE A 207 -22.16 1.16 -5.40
N ARG A 208 -21.34 1.60 -4.42
CA ARG A 208 -21.45 1.15 -3.03
C ARG A 208 -22.80 1.51 -2.42
N GLN A 209 -23.32 2.71 -2.69
CA GLN A 209 -24.65 3.12 -2.21
C GLN A 209 -25.77 2.26 -2.81
N VAL A 210 -25.70 1.97 -4.12
CA VAL A 210 -26.69 1.12 -4.79
C VAL A 210 -26.65 -0.32 -4.28
N GLN A 211 -25.45 -0.86 -4.03
CA GLN A 211 -25.28 -2.19 -3.42
C GLN A 211 -25.85 -2.22 -1.99
N ALA A 212 -25.51 -1.23 -1.16
CA ALA A 212 -26.03 -1.12 0.20
C ALA A 212 -27.57 -1.00 0.27
N GLN A 213 -28.19 -0.33 -0.70
CA GLN A 213 -29.66 -0.24 -0.79
C GLN A 213 -30.31 -1.56 -1.23
N LYS A 214 -29.61 -2.37 -2.03
CA LYS A 214 -30.11 -3.66 -2.52
C LYS A 214 -30.05 -4.76 -1.44
N ASP A 215 -29.13 -4.62 -0.49
CA ASP A 215 -28.94 -5.55 0.62
C ASP A 215 -29.80 -5.23 1.86
N LEU A 216 -30.70 -4.23 1.77
CA LEU A 216 -31.65 -3.93 2.84
C LEU A 216 -32.80 -4.97 2.84
N PRO A 217 -33.08 -5.66 3.96
CA PRO A 217 -34.22 -6.57 4.03
C PRO A 217 -35.52 -5.79 3.83
N LEU A 218 -36.38 -6.29 2.95
CA LEU A 218 -37.72 -5.76 2.75
C LEU A 218 -38.44 -5.69 4.10
N PRO A 219 -39.15 -4.58 4.42
CA PRO A 219 -39.97 -4.54 5.62
C PRO A 219 -41.00 -5.66 5.49
N THR A 220 -40.96 -6.62 6.41
CA THR A 220 -42.04 -7.58 6.60
C THR A 220 -43.28 -6.75 6.94
N SER A 221 -44.14 -6.58 5.95
CA SER A 221 -45.48 -6.06 6.15
C SER A 221 -46.23 -7.07 7.02
N ASP A 222 -46.27 -6.80 8.32
CA ASP A 222 -47.16 -7.47 9.26
C ASP A 222 -48.60 -7.21 8.80
N VAL A 223 -49.28 -8.29 8.39
CA VAL A 223 -50.73 -8.39 8.24
C VAL A 223 -51.24 -9.22 9.41
#